data_AF-A0A093YNB5-F1
#
_entry.id   AF-A0A093YNB5-F1
#
_cell.length_a   1.000
_cell.length_b   1.000
_cell.length_c   1.000
_cell.angle_alpha   90.00
_cell.angle_beta   90.00
_cell.angle_gamma   90.00
#
_symmetry.space_group_name_H-M   'P 1'
#
loop_
_entity.id
_entity.type
_entity.pdbx_description
1 polymer ?
#
loop_
_entity_poly.entity_id
_entity_poly.type
_entity_poly.pdbx_seq_one_letter_code
_entity_poly.pdbx_strand_id
1 'polypeptide(L)'
;MATYAADLAGLSRIDALQDTLVNLIALALSAGEAFLPTPAAYDDLFYKLVETGDILVKFSEAYGLAKRPGCSIGTLVSVSAHYKELLKDGVRGSGVRNLTSAQVAQVIKQGYETLSIQTREGLDGWEKYREADERVFLKKVARAAVADAKMLVGAP
;
A
#
# COMPACT_ATOMS: atom_id res chain seq x y z
N MET A 1 11.23 6.93 -11.54
CA MET A 1 10.74 5.64 -10.98
C MET A 1 10.88 4.45 -11.93
N ALA A 2 10.93 4.62 -13.26
CA ALA A 2 11.13 3.49 -14.17
C ALA A 2 12.56 2.90 -14.18
N THR A 3 13.54 3.57 -13.55
CA THR A 3 14.97 3.23 -13.63
C THR A 3 15.28 1.79 -13.21
N TYR A 4 14.55 1.23 -12.25
CA TYR A 4 14.81 -0.12 -11.71
C TYR A 4 13.72 -1.15 -12.09
N ALA A 5 12.70 -0.74 -12.84
CA ALA A 5 11.57 -1.65 -13.13
C ALA A 5 12.03 -2.85 -13.97
N ALA A 6 12.94 -2.63 -14.91
CA ALA A 6 13.55 -3.69 -15.72
C ALA A 6 14.44 -4.62 -14.87
N ASP A 7 15.21 -4.07 -13.93
CA ASP A 7 16.10 -4.85 -13.06
C ASP A 7 15.30 -5.77 -12.12
N LEU A 8 14.16 -5.29 -11.63
CA LEU A 8 13.29 -6.03 -10.73
C LEU A 8 12.43 -7.07 -11.47
N ALA A 9 12.11 -6.86 -12.74
CA ALA A 9 11.26 -7.76 -13.52
C ALA A 9 11.85 -9.18 -13.68
N GLY A 10 13.18 -9.31 -13.61
CA GLY A 10 13.87 -10.61 -13.70
C GLY A 10 13.94 -11.38 -12.38
N LEU A 11 13.52 -10.79 -11.25
CA LEU A 11 13.63 -11.43 -9.94
C LEU A 11 12.47 -12.40 -9.68
N SER A 12 12.80 -13.54 -9.09
CA SER A 12 11.81 -14.54 -8.69
C SER A 12 10.80 -13.96 -7.69
N ARG A 13 9.51 -14.19 -7.93
CA ARG A 13 8.38 -13.80 -7.06
C ARG A 13 8.19 -12.30 -6.82
N ILE A 14 8.78 -11.44 -7.66
CA ILE A 14 8.62 -10.00 -7.55
C ILE A 14 7.16 -9.56 -7.75
N ASP A 15 6.44 -10.27 -8.61
CA ASP A 15 5.01 -10.14 -8.87
C ASP A 15 4.17 -10.38 -7.61
N ALA A 16 4.47 -11.46 -6.88
CA ALA A 16 3.81 -11.77 -5.62
C ALA A 16 4.07 -10.68 -4.57
N LEU A 17 5.31 -10.18 -4.47
CA LEU A 17 5.64 -9.09 -3.54
C LEU A 17 4.88 -7.81 -3.87
N GLN A 18 4.79 -7.45 -5.17
CA GLN A 18 4.03 -6.30 -5.63
C GLN A 18 2.56 -6.42 -5.27
N ASP A 19 1.94 -7.57 -5.57
CA ASP A 19 0.53 -7.81 -5.29
C ASP A 19 0.28 -7.79 -3.78
N THR A 20 1.12 -8.43 -2.97
CA THR A 20 1.03 -8.39 -1.50
C THR A 20 1.15 -6.97 -0.96
N LEU A 21 2.09 -6.17 -1.44
CA LEU A 21 2.27 -4.78 -0.99
C LEU A 21 1.02 -3.94 -1.29
N VAL A 22 0.52 -4.01 -2.52
CA VAL A 22 -0.68 -3.25 -2.93
C VAL A 22 -1.90 -3.68 -2.13
N ASN A 23 -2.08 -4.99 -1.95
CA ASN A 23 -3.21 -5.55 -1.23
C ASN A 23 -3.16 -5.23 0.27
N LEU A 24 -1.97 -5.21 0.87
CA LEU A 24 -1.78 -4.80 2.27
C LEU A 24 -2.19 -3.34 2.49
N ILE A 25 -1.81 -2.44 1.58
CA ILE A 25 -2.22 -1.04 1.66
C ILE A 25 -3.74 -0.91 1.47
N ALA A 26 -4.32 -1.65 0.52
CA ALA A 26 -5.76 -1.65 0.30
C ALA A 26 -6.54 -2.17 1.52
N LEU A 27 -6.04 -3.24 2.17
CA LEU A 27 -6.56 -3.74 3.44
C LEU A 27 -6.49 -2.67 4.53
N ALA A 28 -5.34 -2.00 4.69
CA ALA A 28 -5.17 -0.96 5.70
C ALA A 28 -6.13 0.22 5.49
N LEU A 29 -6.38 0.62 4.23
CA LEU A 29 -7.37 1.65 3.90
C LEU A 29 -8.80 1.20 4.23
N SER A 30 -9.09 -0.09 4.11
CA SER A 30 -10.45 -0.60 4.28
C SER A 30 -10.79 -0.94 5.73
N ALA A 31 -9.83 -1.51 6.46
CA ALA A 31 -9.97 -1.88 7.87
C ALA A 31 -9.70 -0.70 8.82
N GLY A 32 -9.01 0.34 8.34
CA GLY A 32 -8.71 1.56 9.08
C GLY A 32 -8.01 1.30 10.42
N GLU A 33 -8.52 1.94 11.47
CA GLU A 33 -7.95 1.90 12.83
C GLU A 33 -8.03 0.52 13.50
N ALA A 34 -8.85 -0.40 12.98
CA ALA A 34 -8.87 -1.77 13.50
C ALA A 34 -7.60 -2.55 13.12
N PHE A 35 -6.99 -2.19 11.98
CA PHE A 35 -5.75 -2.78 11.48
C PHE A 35 -4.51 -1.94 11.85
N LEU A 36 -4.63 -0.62 11.79
CA LEU A 36 -3.53 0.31 12.06
C LEU A 36 -3.33 0.55 13.57
N PRO A 37 -2.11 0.89 14.03
CA PRO A 37 -1.80 0.99 15.45
C PRO A 37 -2.46 2.19 16.14
N THR A 38 -2.78 3.26 15.40
CA THR A 38 -3.38 4.48 15.94
C THR A 38 -4.29 5.16 14.90
N PRO A 39 -5.26 5.98 15.35
CA PRO A 39 -6.03 6.87 14.48
C PRO A 39 -5.16 7.78 13.60
N ALA A 40 -4.09 8.34 14.16
CA ALA A 40 -3.17 9.20 13.44
C ALA A 40 -2.47 8.46 12.28
N ALA A 41 -2.15 7.17 12.45
CA ALA A 41 -1.55 6.38 11.38
C ALA A 41 -2.51 6.19 10.19
N TYR A 42 -3.82 6.25 10.41
CA TYR A 42 -4.82 6.19 9.34
C TYR A 42 -4.86 7.51 8.55
N ASP A 43 -4.89 8.65 9.26
CA ASP A 43 -4.76 9.98 8.64
C ASP A 43 -3.46 10.09 7.82
N ASP A 44 -2.34 9.64 8.38
CA ASP A 44 -1.02 9.64 7.72
C ASP A 44 -1.00 8.75 6.46
N LEU A 45 -1.70 7.61 6.49
CA LEU A 45 -1.81 6.70 5.35
C LEU A 45 -2.53 7.39 4.18
N PHE A 46 -3.66 8.06 4.43
CA PHE A 46 -4.34 8.82 3.38
C PHE A 46 -3.51 9.99 2.89
N TYR A 47 -2.85 10.73 3.79
CA TYR A 47 -1.97 11.83 3.40
C TYR A 47 -0.91 11.34 2.40
N LYS A 48 -0.24 10.22 2.73
CA LYS A 48 0.76 9.62 1.85
C LYS A 48 0.17 9.06 0.56
N LEU A 49 -1.01 8.45 0.60
CA LEU A 49 -1.67 7.93 -0.60
C LEU A 49 -2.04 9.05 -1.59
N VAL A 50 -2.50 10.19 -1.08
CA VAL A 50 -2.84 11.37 -1.89
C VAL A 50 -1.57 11.99 -2.47
N GLU A 51 -0.54 12.18 -1.64
CA GLU A 51 0.78 12.68 -2.05
C GLU A 51 1.41 11.81 -3.15
N THR A 52 1.25 10.48 -3.05
CA THR A 52 1.86 9.51 -3.97
C THR A 52 0.95 9.09 -5.13
N GLY A 53 -0.19 9.76 -5.36
CA GLY A 53 -1.17 9.34 -6.38
C GLY A 53 -0.61 9.16 -7.80
N ASP A 54 0.25 10.08 -8.26
CA ASP A 54 0.85 9.99 -9.60
C ASP A 54 1.89 8.86 -9.69
N ILE A 55 2.51 8.54 -8.54
CA ILE A 55 3.44 7.43 -8.42
C ILE A 55 2.68 6.10 -8.53
N LEU A 56 1.50 5.98 -7.92
CA LEU A 56 0.68 4.77 -7.99
C LEU A 56 0.26 4.43 -9.41
N VAL A 57 -0.13 5.43 -10.21
CA VAL A 57 -0.48 5.22 -11.63
C VAL A 57 0.73 4.70 -12.42
N LYS A 58 1.89 5.36 -12.28
CA LYS A 58 3.13 4.93 -12.94
C LYS A 58 3.58 3.55 -12.49
N PHE A 59 3.41 3.22 -11.21
CA PHE A 59 3.70 1.90 -10.65
C PHE A 59 2.78 0.83 -11.24
N SER A 60 1.48 1.12 -11.36
CA SER A 60 0.50 0.25 -12.01
C SER A 60 0.88 -0.05 -13.46
N GLU A 61 1.26 0.99 -14.22
CA GLU A 61 1.65 0.86 -15.62
C GLU A 61 2.95 0.09 -15.79
N ALA A 62 3.99 0.45 -15.03
CA ALA A 62 5.33 -0.14 -15.13
C ALA A 62 5.33 -1.66 -14.89
N TYR A 63 4.46 -2.15 -14.01
CA TYR A 63 4.39 -3.57 -13.66
C TYR A 63 3.12 -4.28 -14.14
N GLY A 64 2.26 -3.59 -14.90
CA GLY A 64 1.01 -4.14 -15.42
C GLY A 64 0.02 -4.60 -14.34
N LEU A 65 0.04 -3.96 -13.17
CA LEU A 65 -0.68 -4.40 -11.97
C LEU A 65 -2.20 -4.43 -12.16
N ALA A 66 -2.75 -3.43 -12.87
CA ALA A 66 -4.18 -3.35 -13.13
C ALA A 66 -4.73 -4.53 -13.96
N LYS A 67 -3.87 -5.27 -14.67
CA LYS A 67 -4.26 -6.44 -15.47
C LYS A 67 -4.26 -7.73 -14.65
N ARG A 68 -3.75 -7.71 -13.41
CA ARG A 68 -3.58 -8.91 -12.59
C ARG A 68 -4.88 -9.23 -11.83
N PRO A 69 -5.40 -10.45 -11.92
CA PRO A 69 -6.65 -10.85 -11.28
C PRO A 69 -6.53 -11.03 -9.76
N GLY A 70 -5.54 -10.44 -9.08
CA GLY A 70 -5.39 -10.45 -7.62
C GLY A 70 -4.90 -9.13 -7.02
N CYS A 71 -4.60 -8.11 -7.83
CA CYS A 71 -3.98 -6.87 -7.36
C CYS A 71 -5.02 -5.76 -7.17
N SER A 72 -5.05 -5.12 -6.00
CA SER A 72 -5.99 -4.05 -5.64
C SER A 72 -5.51 -2.64 -6.00
N ILE A 73 -4.62 -2.51 -7.00
CA ILE A 73 -4.03 -1.23 -7.38
C ILE A 73 -5.09 -0.22 -7.85
N GLY A 74 -6.16 -0.71 -8.48
CA GLY A 74 -7.30 0.11 -8.91
C GLY A 74 -7.97 0.81 -7.74
N THR A 75 -8.12 0.14 -6.59
CA THR A 75 -8.65 0.73 -5.36
C THR A 75 -7.77 1.87 -4.89
N LEU A 76 -6.44 1.67 -4.79
CA LEU A 76 -5.52 2.71 -4.35
C LEU A 76 -5.54 3.95 -5.26
N VAL A 77 -5.56 3.73 -6.58
CA VAL A 77 -5.64 4.80 -7.58
C VAL A 77 -6.98 5.55 -7.48
N SER A 78 -8.09 4.82 -7.32
CA SER A 78 -9.43 5.42 -7.18
C SER A 78 -9.55 6.27 -5.92
N VAL A 79 -9.05 5.77 -4.78
CA VAL A 79 -9.05 6.54 -3.52
C VAL A 79 -8.20 7.80 -3.66
N SER A 80 -6.99 7.68 -4.22
CA SER A 80 -6.12 8.86 -4.44
C SER A 80 -6.77 9.89 -5.38
N ALA A 81 -7.45 9.45 -6.44
CA ALA A 81 -8.18 10.32 -7.36
C ALA A 81 -9.34 11.04 -6.67
N HIS A 82 -10.15 10.34 -5.88
CA HIS A 82 -11.27 10.91 -5.10
C HIS A 82 -10.80 12.07 -4.22
N TYR A 83 -9.72 11.86 -3.45
CA TYR A 83 -9.18 12.90 -2.58
C TYR A 83 -8.56 14.08 -3.36
N LYS A 84 -7.94 13.84 -4.52
CA LYS A 84 -7.47 14.94 -5.38
C LYS A 84 -8.63 15.79 -5.90
N GLU A 85 -9.78 15.20 -6.19
CA GLU A 85 -10.99 15.95 -6.58
C GLU A 85 -11.55 16.75 -5.40
N LEU A 86 -11.71 16.11 -4.24
CA LEU A 86 -12.20 16.75 -3.01
C LEU A 86 -11.31 17.94 -2.59
N LEU A 87 -9.98 17.81 -2.76
CA LEU A 87 -9.03 18.90 -2.55
C LEU A 87 -9.21 20.04 -3.55
N LYS A 88 -9.45 19.76 -4.83
CA LYS A 88 -9.71 20.80 -5.84
C LYS A 88 -10.99 21.56 -5.53
N ASP A 89 -12.04 20.86 -5.12
CA ASP A 89 -13.33 21.46 -4.80
C ASP A 89 -13.26 22.30 -3.51
N GLY A 90 -12.55 21.82 -2.48
CA GLY A 90 -12.26 22.59 -1.26
C GLY A 90 -11.39 23.83 -1.50
N VAL A 91 -10.46 23.77 -2.47
CA VAL A 91 -9.60 24.90 -2.86
C VAL A 91 -10.35 25.94 -3.69
N ARG A 92 -11.24 25.51 -4.60
CA ARG A 92 -12.08 26.42 -5.40
C ARG A 92 -12.95 27.33 -4.53
N GLY A 93 -13.32 26.90 -3.32
CA GLY A 93 -14.01 27.72 -2.33
C GLY A 93 -13.11 28.70 -1.54
N SER A 94 -11.78 28.52 -1.51
CA SER A 94 -10.86 29.34 -0.69
C SER A 94 -9.85 30.19 -1.46
N GLY A 95 -9.66 29.96 -2.77
CA GLY A 95 -8.75 30.76 -3.62
C GLY A 95 -7.26 30.52 -3.37
N VAL A 96 -6.89 29.51 -2.58
CA VAL A 96 -5.52 29.23 -2.16
C VAL A 96 -4.80 28.34 -3.19
N ARG A 97 -3.72 28.83 -3.81
CA ARG A 97 -2.96 28.10 -4.84
C ARG A 97 -2.15 26.89 -4.32
N ASN A 98 -1.85 26.85 -3.02
CA ASN A 98 -1.07 25.78 -2.37
C ASN A 98 -1.75 25.38 -1.05
N LEU A 99 -2.19 24.14 -0.95
CA LEU A 99 -2.83 23.61 0.27
C LEU A 99 -1.84 23.55 1.43
N THR A 100 -2.28 23.99 2.62
CA THR A 100 -1.52 23.75 3.85
C THR A 100 -1.76 22.32 4.34
N SER A 101 -0.82 21.77 5.10
CA SER A 101 -0.95 20.47 5.75
C SER A 101 -2.22 20.34 6.60
N ALA A 102 -2.65 21.43 7.23
CA ALA A 102 -3.90 21.48 8.00
C ALA A 102 -5.16 21.34 7.11
N GLN A 103 -5.17 21.95 5.92
CA GLN A 103 -6.27 21.84 4.97
C GLN A 103 -6.36 20.42 4.40
N VAL A 104 -5.22 19.80 4.10
CA VAL A 104 -5.18 18.39 3.66
C VAL A 104 -5.73 17.48 4.76
N ALA A 105 -5.33 17.67 6.02
CA ALA A 105 -5.85 16.89 7.14
C ALA A 105 -7.38 17.03 7.32
N GLN A 106 -7.92 18.24 7.14
CA GLN A 106 -9.36 18.46 7.20
C GLN A 106 -10.11 17.73 6.08
N VAL A 107 -9.59 17.79 4.85
CA VAL A 107 -10.16 17.10 3.70
C VAL A 107 -10.06 15.59 3.85
N ILE A 108 -8.97 15.07 4.42
CA ILE A 108 -8.82 13.63 4.73
C ILE A 108 -9.99 13.15 5.59
N LYS A 109 -10.27 13.88 6.68
CA LYS A 109 -11.36 13.55 7.61
C LYS A 109 -12.74 13.65 6.97
N GLN A 110 -12.99 14.67 6.14
CA GLN A 110 -14.24 14.79 5.37
C GLN A 110 -14.40 13.64 4.35
N GLY A 111 -13.29 13.18 3.78
CA GLY A 111 -13.30 12.07 2.84
C GLY A 111 -13.76 10.75 3.46
N TYR A 112 -13.57 10.52 4.76
CA TYR A 112 -14.02 9.30 5.43
C TYR A 112 -15.53 9.06 5.32
N GLU A 113 -16.33 10.14 5.28
CA GLU A 113 -17.79 10.05 5.17
C GLU A 113 -18.26 9.83 3.72
N THR A 114 -17.44 10.21 2.74
CA THR A 114 -17.80 10.20 1.31
C THR A 114 -17.18 9.04 0.53
N LEU A 115 -16.14 8.43 1.08
CA LEU A 115 -15.40 7.36 0.43
C LEU A 115 -16.04 6.00 0.72
N SER A 116 -16.67 5.41 -0.29
CA SER A 116 -17.04 4.00 -0.26
C SER A 116 -15.90 3.16 -0.83
N ILE A 117 -15.11 2.54 0.04
CA ILE A 117 -14.08 1.58 -0.39
C ILE A 117 -14.74 0.21 -0.54
N GLN A 118 -14.90 -0.24 -1.78
CA GLN A 118 -15.25 -1.62 -2.04
C GLN A 118 -13.99 -2.48 -1.88
N THR A 119 -13.92 -3.22 -0.77
CA THR A 119 -12.89 -4.24 -0.59
C THR A 119 -13.09 -5.34 -1.61
N ARG A 120 -12.00 -5.76 -2.23
CA ARG A 120 -11.98 -6.98 -3.02
C ARG A 120 -12.13 -8.19 -2.09
N GLU A 121 -12.80 -9.23 -2.58
CA GLU A 121 -12.94 -10.53 -1.91
C GLU A 121 -11.57 -11.06 -1.43
N GLY A 122 -11.45 -11.35 -0.13
CA GLY A 122 -10.20 -11.77 0.53
C GLY A 122 -9.42 -10.66 1.26
N LEU A 123 -9.90 -9.41 1.22
CA LEU A 123 -9.36 -8.28 2.01
C LEU A 123 -10.33 -7.84 3.13
N ASP A 124 -11.34 -8.64 3.39
CA ASP A 124 -12.42 -8.46 4.36
C ASP A 124 -12.08 -9.04 5.75
N GLY A 125 -11.02 -9.82 5.85
CA GLY A 125 -10.53 -10.36 7.12
C GLY A 125 -9.01 -10.42 7.19
N TRP A 126 -8.47 -10.19 8.38
CA TRP A 126 -7.08 -10.49 8.71
C TRP A 126 -7.00 -11.18 10.06
N GLU A 127 -6.05 -12.09 10.20
CA GLU A 127 -5.76 -12.72 11.48
C GLU A 127 -4.71 -11.88 12.23
N LYS A 128 -4.92 -11.69 13.53
CA LYS A 128 -3.91 -11.04 14.37
C LYS A 128 -2.69 -11.93 14.45
N TYR A 129 -1.51 -11.36 14.14
CA TYR A 129 -0.24 -12.06 14.24
C TYR A 129 -0.06 -12.67 15.63
N ARG A 130 0.29 -13.96 15.64
CA ARG A 130 0.64 -14.71 16.85
C ARG A 130 1.95 -15.43 16.61
N GLU A 131 2.99 -14.97 17.29
CA GLU A 131 4.34 -15.52 17.16
C GLU A 131 4.40 -17.03 17.46
N ALA A 132 3.56 -17.51 18.38
CA ALA A 132 3.48 -18.93 18.71
C ALA A 132 3.13 -19.80 17.49
N ASP A 133 2.21 -19.32 16.65
CA ASP A 133 1.71 -20.04 15.47
C ASP A 133 2.77 -20.04 14.36
N GLU A 134 3.54 -18.94 14.24
CA GLU A 134 4.57 -18.75 13.21
C GLU A 134 5.94 -19.33 13.58
N ARG A 135 6.15 -19.75 14.84
CA ARG A 135 7.44 -20.22 15.35
C ARG A 135 8.08 -21.32 14.49
N VAL A 136 7.28 -22.28 14.03
CA VAL A 136 7.78 -23.40 13.21
C VAL A 136 8.23 -22.92 11.83
N PHE A 137 7.46 -22.02 11.22
CA PHE A 137 7.77 -21.42 9.93
C PHE A 137 9.05 -20.59 10.02
N LEU A 138 9.12 -19.64 10.96
CA LEU A 138 10.29 -18.78 11.17
C LEU A 138 11.57 -19.59 11.43
N LYS A 139 11.47 -20.70 12.19
CA LYS A 139 12.60 -21.61 12.42
C LYS A 139 13.09 -22.26 11.12
N LYS A 140 12.19 -22.61 10.20
CA LYS A 140 12.56 -23.15 8.87
C LYS A 140 13.24 -22.08 8.02
N VAL A 141 12.71 -20.86 8.00
CA VAL A 141 13.31 -19.72 7.28
C VAL A 141 14.71 -19.43 7.80
N ALA A 142 14.90 -19.34 9.12
CA ALA A 142 16.20 -19.11 9.73
C ALA A 142 17.21 -20.22 9.37
N ARG A 143 16.77 -21.49 9.36
CA ARG A 143 17.63 -22.62 8.97
C ARG A 143 18.05 -22.54 7.51
N ALA A 144 17.14 -22.19 6.60
CA ALA A 144 17.44 -22.01 5.18
C ALA A 144 18.47 -20.88 5.00
N ALA A 145 18.23 -19.71 5.57
CA ALA A 145 19.15 -18.58 5.49
C ALA A 145 20.55 -18.91 6.04
N VAL A 146 20.64 -19.65 7.16
CA VAL A 146 21.92 -20.11 7.71
C VAL A 146 22.61 -21.13 6.81
N ALA A 147 21.86 -22.04 6.17
CA ALA A 147 22.41 -23.00 5.22
C ALA A 147 23.00 -22.28 4.00
N ASP A 148 22.27 -21.31 3.45
CA ASP A 148 22.72 -20.51 2.30
C ASP A 148 23.97 -19.70 2.65
N ALA A 149 23.98 -19.03 3.81
CA ALA A 149 25.14 -18.29 4.29
C ALA A 149 26.39 -19.17 4.46
N LYS A 150 26.21 -20.41 4.95
CA LYS A 150 27.33 -21.37 5.07
C LYS A 150 27.88 -21.77 3.71
N MET A 151 27.05 -21.91 2.69
CA MET A 151 27.51 -22.19 1.32
C MET A 151 28.32 -21.01 0.76
N LEU A 152 27.89 -19.77 1.03
CA LEU A 152 28.58 -18.57 0.57
C LEU A 152 29.92 -18.32 1.26
N VAL A 153 30.01 -18.58 2.58
CA VAL A 153 31.25 -18.40 3.37
C VAL A 153 32.19 -19.60 3.23
N GLY A 154 31.65 -20.80 2.94
CA GLY A 154 32.41 -22.04 2.79
C GLY A 154 32.84 -22.35 1.35
N ALA A 155 32.51 -21.52 0.38
CA ALA A 155 33.01 -21.64 -0.99
C ALA A 155 34.50 -21.21 -1.04
N PRO A 156 35.40 -22.03 -1.61
CA PRO A 156 36.83 -21.72 -1.72
C PRO A 156 37.11 -20.54 -2.66
#